data_AF-A0A5N6BSZ9-F1
#
_entry.id   AF-A0A5N6BSZ9-F1
#
_cell.length_a   1.000
_cell.length_b   1.000
_cell.length_c   1.000
_cell.angle_alpha   90.00
_cell.angle_beta   90.00
_cell.angle_gamma   90.00
#
_symmetry.space_group_name_H-M   'P 1'
#
loop_
_entity.id
_entity.type
_entity.pdbx_description
1 polymer ?
#
loop_
_entity_poly.entity_id
_entity_poly.type
_entity_poly.pdbx_seq_one_letter_code
_entity_poly.pdbx_strand_id
1 'polypeptide(L)'
;MVPGSRTYLCWKDGTTSSGAIQPKNPACAAAVAKGGTNALYNWFAVLRSDGAGRMSGFIPDGQLCSGGAIVYDFSGFDLARDDWPVTHLTSGATIEFKYNKWAAHPGTFRSYITKDSWSPTRPLAWSDLESTPFDSVTNPPSLGSVGTEDGHYYWNAHLPSGKSGRHIIYTVWQRSDSNETFYSCSDVVFDGGNGEVTGVGTGPSTSPSPTPPVSPSPGTSPNTSPSPRVSPSASPTAGPGGCSATYKVVSSWGGGFQGEVTVKAGSSSIGGWTATWTQPSGVTITQVWNGTLSQSGSDVSVKNVSYNGSLGAGASTTFGFLANGSSGSTPTLTCSAA
;
A
#
# COMPACT_ATOMS: atom_id res chain seq x y z
N MET A 1 0.04 -1.47 10.28
CA MET A 1 -0.47 -2.49 9.34
C MET A 1 -1.84 -2.09 8.83
N VAL A 2 -2.76 -1.67 9.71
CA VAL A 2 -4.04 -1.06 9.33
C VAL A 2 -4.28 0.16 10.23
N PRO A 3 -4.43 1.38 9.67
CA PRO A 3 -4.01 1.75 8.32
C PRO A 3 -2.49 1.49 8.13
N GLY A 4 -2.09 1.08 6.93
CA GLY A 4 -0.70 0.69 6.63
C GLY A 4 0.26 1.88 6.70
N SER A 5 1.42 1.73 7.35
CA SER A 5 2.44 2.78 7.38
C SER A 5 3.18 2.88 6.05
N ARG A 6 3.80 4.03 5.76
CA ARG A 6 4.64 4.21 4.56
C ARG A 6 5.69 3.10 4.43
N THR A 7 6.44 2.82 5.50
CA THR A 7 7.48 1.79 5.51
C THR A 7 6.91 0.40 5.24
N TYR A 8 5.80 0.03 5.89
CA TYR A 8 5.17 -1.27 5.71
C TYR A 8 4.60 -1.44 4.30
N LEU A 9 3.83 -0.46 3.80
CA LEU A 9 3.23 -0.54 2.47
C LEU A 9 4.27 -0.51 1.35
N CYS A 10 5.36 0.25 1.51
CA CYS A 10 6.47 0.21 0.56
C CYS A 10 7.27 -1.09 0.61
N TRP A 11 7.37 -1.73 1.78
CA TRP A 11 7.92 -3.07 1.88
C TRP A 11 7.02 -4.10 1.18
N LYS A 12 5.69 -4.04 1.36
CA LYS A 12 4.73 -4.87 0.60
C LYS A 12 4.78 -4.63 -0.90
N ASP A 13 4.97 -3.38 -1.31
CA ASP A 13 5.08 -2.98 -2.70
C ASP A 13 6.35 -3.53 -3.37
N GLY A 14 7.49 -3.42 -2.68
CA GLY A 14 8.80 -3.69 -3.26
C GLY A 14 9.36 -5.08 -3.04
N THR A 15 8.88 -5.85 -2.05
CA THR A 15 9.47 -7.17 -1.76
C THR A 15 9.19 -8.16 -2.88
N THR A 16 10.25 -8.69 -3.49
CA THR A 16 10.17 -9.74 -4.51
C THR A 16 10.22 -11.13 -3.86
N SER A 17 9.95 -12.17 -4.65
CA SER A 17 10.08 -13.57 -4.20
C SER A 17 11.51 -13.97 -3.81
N SER A 18 12.53 -13.24 -4.28
CA SER A 18 13.93 -13.46 -3.88
C SER A 18 14.30 -12.70 -2.60
N GLY A 19 13.36 -11.96 -2.00
CA GLY A 19 13.62 -11.06 -0.87
C GLY A 19 14.34 -9.77 -1.28
N ALA A 20 14.47 -9.46 -2.57
CA ALA A 20 15.00 -8.18 -3.01
C ALA A 20 13.94 -7.08 -2.84
N ILE A 21 14.38 -5.84 -2.62
CA ILE A 21 13.50 -4.67 -2.56
C ILE A 21 13.55 -3.96 -3.93
N GLN A 22 12.45 -4.03 -4.67
CA GLN A 22 12.23 -3.41 -5.97
C GLN A 22 10.84 -2.74 -6.00
N PRO A 23 10.70 -1.54 -5.39
CA PRO A 23 9.42 -0.84 -5.33
C PRO A 23 8.86 -0.55 -6.72
N LYS A 24 7.55 -0.70 -6.86
CA LYS A 24 6.77 -0.39 -8.06
C LYS A 24 6.10 0.98 -7.94
N ASN A 25 5.65 1.33 -6.73
CA ASN A 25 5.09 2.64 -6.42
C ASN A 25 6.17 3.73 -6.56
N PRO A 26 5.90 4.86 -7.25
CA PRO A 26 6.91 5.89 -7.45
C PRO A 26 7.38 6.60 -6.17
N ALA A 27 6.51 6.80 -5.18
CA ALA A 27 6.90 7.36 -3.89
C ALA A 27 7.81 6.40 -3.11
N CYS A 28 7.48 5.10 -3.10
CA CYS A 28 8.32 4.07 -2.50
C CYS A 28 9.68 3.95 -3.20
N ALA A 29 9.71 4.02 -4.53
CA ALA A 29 10.95 4.04 -5.30
C ALA A 29 11.81 5.28 -4.98
N ALA A 30 11.19 6.46 -4.86
CA ALA A 30 11.87 7.68 -4.45
C ALA A 30 12.41 7.60 -3.01
N ALA A 31 11.67 6.96 -2.10
CA ALA A 31 12.10 6.72 -0.73
C ALA A 31 13.38 5.86 -0.68
N VAL A 32 13.39 4.76 -1.44
CA VAL A 32 14.55 3.87 -1.56
C VAL A 32 15.72 4.57 -2.27
N ALA A 33 15.46 5.40 -3.28
CA ALA A 33 16.50 6.18 -3.94
C ALA A 33 17.18 7.17 -2.97
N LYS A 34 16.45 7.68 -1.97
CA LYS A 34 16.97 8.60 -0.96
C LYS A 34 17.67 7.90 0.21
N GLY A 35 17.04 6.89 0.84
CA GLY A 35 17.51 6.26 2.08
C GLY A 35 18.06 4.84 1.93
N GLY A 36 18.07 4.29 0.71
CA GLY A 36 18.44 2.91 0.44
C GLY A 36 17.36 1.89 0.81
N THR A 37 17.67 0.60 0.62
CA THR A 37 16.72 -0.50 0.85
C THR A 37 16.66 -0.99 2.30
N ASN A 38 17.68 -0.68 3.11
CA ASN A 38 17.78 -1.16 4.50
C ASN A 38 16.60 -0.77 5.37
N ALA A 39 16.03 0.42 5.15
CA ALA A 39 14.83 0.86 5.84
C ALA A 39 13.62 -0.05 5.59
N LEU A 40 13.49 -0.63 4.39
CA LEU A 40 12.40 -1.55 4.08
C LEU A 40 12.66 -2.97 4.58
N TYR A 41 13.91 -3.41 4.72
CA TYR A 41 14.22 -4.64 5.47
C TYR A 41 13.92 -4.52 6.95
N ASN A 42 13.94 -3.30 7.48
CA ASN A 42 13.69 -2.96 8.88
C ASN A 42 12.46 -2.06 9.03
N TRP A 43 11.41 -2.31 8.24
CA TRP A 43 10.24 -1.43 8.12
C TRP A 43 9.51 -1.16 9.45
N PHE A 44 9.70 -2.04 10.44
CA PHE A 44 9.16 -1.99 11.80
C PHE A 44 10.03 -1.17 12.79
N ALA A 45 11.22 -0.72 12.40
CA ALA A 45 12.25 -0.17 13.30
C ALA A 45 12.38 1.36 13.22
N VAL A 46 11.29 2.08 12.91
CA VAL A 46 11.26 3.55 12.96
C VAL A 46 11.17 3.99 14.43
N LEU A 47 12.33 4.07 15.09
CA LEU A 47 12.42 4.22 16.54
C LEU A 47 13.45 5.25 17.00
N ARG A 48 13.25 5.73 18.22
CA ARG A 48 14.21 6.46 19.03
C ARG A 48 14.34 5.80 20.38
N SER A 49 15.52 5.25 20.69
CA SER A 49 15.79 4.65 22.01
C SER A 49 15.73 5.68 23.15
N ASP A 50 15.91 6.96 22.83
CA ASP A 50 15.78 8.09 23.72
C ASP A 50 14.42 8.80 23.61
N GLY A 51 13.42 8.25 22.91
CA GLY A 51 12.18 8.96 22.61
C GLY A 51 11.39 9.45 23.83
N ALA A 52 11.15 8.58 24.82
CA ALA A 52 10.37 8.80 26.03
C ALA A 52 8.98 9.41 25.75
N GLY A 53 8.35 9.02 24.64
CA GLY A 53 7.07 9.56 24.18
C GLY A 53 7.13 10.99 23.62
N ARG A 54 8.32 11.59 23.48
CA ARG A 54 8.49 12.95 22.96
C ARG A 54 8.18 13.03 21.48
N MET A 55 7.64 14.18 21.08
CA MET A 55 7.08 14.46 19.75
C MET A 55 7.60 15.83 19.28
N SER A 56 6.76 16.86 19.31
CA SER A 56 7.14 18.24 19.01
C SER A 56 8.25 18.75 19.93
N GLY A 57 9.19 19.51 19.36
CA GLY A 57 10.39 19.99 20.03
C GLY A 57 11.50 18.94 20.20
N PHE A 58 11.26 17.69 19.80
CA PHE A 58 12.25 16.61 19.83
C PHE A 58 12.57 16.08 18.43
N ILE A 59 11.56 15.68 17.67
CA ILE A 59 11.71 15.37 16.24
C ILE A 59 11.51 16.67 15.45
N PRO A 60 12.43 17.08 14.57
CA PRO A 60 12.26 18.28 13.76
C PRO A 60 11.07 18.21 12.80
N ASP A 61 10.52 19.36 12.42
CA ASP A 61 9.57 19.44 11.31
C ASP A 61 10.18 18.85 10.03
N GLY A 62 9.35 18.16 9.24
CA GLY A 62 9.78 17.44 8.06
C GLY A 62 10.53 16.13 8.34
N GLN A 63 10.63 15.68 9.60
CA GLN A 63 11.25 14.40 9.99
C GLN A 63 10.32 13.48 10.78
N LEU A 64 9.01 13.77 10.77
CA LEU A 64 8.04 13.04 11.57
C LEU A 64 7.96 11.57 11.15
N CYS A 65 7.98 11.28 9.84
CA CYS A 65 7.78 9.93 9.31
C CYS A 65 9.04 9.06 9.37
N SER A 66 10.23 9.67 9.40
CA SER A 66 11.46 8.97 9.82
C SER A 66 11.60 8.84 11.33
N GLY A 67 10.77 9.54 12.11
CA GLY A 67 10.87 9.60 13.57
C GLY A 67 12.18 10.22 14.06
N GLY A 68 12.91 10.94 13.18
CA GLY A 68 14.29 11.36 13.43
C GLY A 68 15.21 10.19 13.81
N ALA A 69 14.91 8.97 13.34
CA ALA A 69 15.62 7.75 13.70
C ALA A 69 17.09 7.81 13.30
N ILE A 70 17.95 7.23 14.14
CA ILE A 70 19.41 7.24 13.95
C ILE A 70 20.00 5.84 13.69
N VAL A 71 19.19 4.79 13.85
CA VAL A 71 19.64 3.39 13.68
C VAL A 71 19.68 3.01 12.19
N TYR A 72 18.64 3.38 11.45
CA TYR A 72 18.56 3.22 10.00
C TYR A 72 18.10 4.53 9.36
N ASP A 73 18.49 4.76 8.11
CA ASP A 73 18.07 5.94 7.36
C ASP A 73 16.64 5.79 6.83
N PHE A 74 15.69 6.40 7.53
CA PHE A 74 14.29 6.49 7.11
C PHE A 74 13.95 7.83 6.43
N SER A 75 14.93 8.67 6.10
CA SER A 75 14.70 10.03 5.56
C SER A 75 13.98 10.05 4.20
N GLY A 76 13.98 8.92 3.48
CA GLY A 76 13.16 8.68 2.30
C GLY A 76 11.66 8.74 2.56
N PHE A 77 11.22 8.37 3.76
CA PHE A 77 9.80 8.33 4.13
C PHE A 77 9.25 9.69 4.56
N ASP A 78 10.10 10.72 4.67
CA ASP A 78 9.70 12.11 4.91
C ASP A 78 9.38 12.89 3.62
N LEU A 79 9.58 12.28 2.45
CA LEU A 79 9.33 12.95 1.17
C LEU A 79 7.87 13.42 1.06
N ALA A 80 7.71 14.70 0.72
CA ALA A 80 6.42 15.33 0.45
C ALA A 80 5.92 14.93 -0.94
N ARG A 81 5.02 13.95 -0.98
CA ARG A 81 4.44 13.41 -2.21
C ARG A 81 2.99 13.03 -1.97
N ASP A 82 2.19 13.08 -3.02
CA ASP A 82 0.77 12.74 -3.02
C ASP A 82 0.48 11.38 -3.67
N ASP A 83 1.51 10.62 -4.03
CA ASP A 83 1.42 9.30 -4.68
C ASP A 83 1.94 8.15 -3.81
N TRP A 84 2.08 8.37 -2.49
CA TRP A 84 2.26 7.30 -1.52
C TRP A 84 1.07 6.31 -1.58
N PRO A 85 1.31 5.00 -1.32
CA PRO A 85 0.22 4.07 -1.08
C PRO A 85 -0.69 4.57 0.04
N VAL A 86 -2.01 4.45 -0.14
CA VAL A 86 -3.00 4.98 0.81
C VAL A 86 -3.99 3.93 1.27
N THR A 87 -4.48 4.10 2.49
CA THR A 87 -5.66 3.38 2.98
C THR A 87 -6.91 4.26 2.80
N HIS A 88 -7.95 3.74 2.15
CA HIS A 88 -9.23 4.40 1.92
C HIS A 88 -10.15 4.23 3.13
N LEU A 89 -10.70 5.33 3.65
CA LEU A 89 -11.41 5.37 4.92
C LEU A 89 -12.70 6.18 4.82
N THR A 90 -13.62 5.91 5.76
CA THR A 90 -14.85 6.66 5.97
C THR A 90 -14.69 7.54 7.20
N SER A 91 -14.91 8.84 7.05
CA SER A 91 -14.84 9.81 8.16
C SER A 91 -15.91 9.49 9.20
N GLY A 92 -15.54 9.51 10.49
CA GLY A 92 -16.45 9.13 11.58
C GLY A 92 -16.73 7.63 11.71
N ALA A 93 -16.14 6.77 10.88
CA ALA A 93 -16.27 5.33 11.04
C ALA A 93 -15.37 4.79 12.17
N THR A 94 -15.74 3.65 12.73
CA THR A 94 -14.86 2.86 13.58
C THR A 94 -14.15 1.83 12.72
N ILE A 95 -12.82 1.74 12.85
CA ILE A 95 -12.01 0.74 12.16
C ILE A 95 -11.15 -0.04 13.15
N GLU A 96 -10.81 -1.29 12.80
CA GLU A 96 -9.83 -2.07 13.56
C GLU A 96 -8.42 -1.64 13.16
N PHE A 97 -7.71 -1.03 14.10
CA PHE A 97 -6.29 -0.75 13.97
C PHE A 97 -5.50 -2.04 14.13
N LYS A 98 -4.44 -2.17 13.34
CA LYS A 98 -3.44 -3.24 13.46
C LYS A 98 -2.04 -2.65 13.45
N TYR A 99 -1.28 -2.86 14.52
CA TYR A 99 0.11 -2.42 14.65
C TYR A 99 1.02 -3.64 14.80
N ASN A 100 2.02 -3.79 13.93
CA ASN A 100 2.88 -4.98 13.95
C ASN A 100 3.67 -5.07 15.25
N LYS A 101 3.81 -6.28 15.80
CA LYS A 101 4.59 -6.58 17.01
C LYS A 101 5.82 -7.43 16.69
N TRP A 102 6.65 -6.98 15.75
CA TRP A 102 7.89 -7.66 15.37
C TRP A 102 8.70 -8.08 16.60
N ALA A 103 8.84 -7.15 17.55
CA ALA A 103 9.10 -7.44 18.95
C ALA A 103 7.95 -6.86 19.79
N ALA A 104 7.44 -7.64 20.74
CA ALA A 104 6.33 -7.22 21.59
C ALA A 104 6.85 -6.50 22.84
N HIS A 105 6.27 -5.34 23.16
CA HIS A 105 6.56 -4.56 24.36
C HIS A 105 5.28 -3.97 24.97
N PRO A 106 5.24 -3.72 26.29
CA PRO A 106 4.15 -2.97 26.89
C PRO A 106 4.27 -1.47 26.55
N GLY A 107 3.14 -0.77 26.46
CA GLY A 107 3.15 0.66 26.19
C GLY A 107 1.81 1.22 25.77
N THR A 108 1.84 2.51 25.43
CA THR A 108 0.69 3.28 24.96
C THR A 108 0.90 3.69 23.51
N PHE A 109 -0.11 3.44 22.68
CA PHE A 109 -0.23 3.94 21.32
C PHE A 109 -1.09 5.19 21.34
N ARG A 110 -0.63 6.27 20.73
CA ARG A 110 -1.39 7.51 20.51
C ARG A 110 -1.40 7.84 19.04
N SER A 111 -2.59 7.99 18.46
CA SER A 111 -2.77 8.30 17.04
C SER A 111 -3.31 9.71 16.87
N TYR A 112 -2.60 10.49 16.07
CA TYR A 112 -2.90 11.86 15.68
C TYR A 112 -3.25 11.87 14.20
N ILE A 113 -3.91 12.92 13.75
CA ILE A 113 -4.24 13.12 12.34
C ILE A 113 -3.86 14.52 11.91
N THR A 114 -3.52 14.70 10.64
CA THR A 114 -3.37 16.03 10.04
C THR A 114 -4.69 16.83 10.07
N LYS A 115 -4.57 18.15 10.23
CA LYS A 115 -5.62 19.15 10.05
C LYS A 115 -6.07 19.21 8.58
N ASP A 116 -7.26 19.74 8.35
CA ASP A 116 -7.85 19.84 7.00
C ASP A 116 -7.11 20.85 6.11
N SER A 117 -6.32 21.74 6.71
CA SER A 117 -5.46 22.69 6.00
C SER A 117 -4.13 22.11 5.53
N TRP A 118 -3.83 20.85 5.85
CA TRP A 118 -2.58 20.20 5.43
C TRP A 118 -2.62 19.80 3.95
N SER A 119 -1.45 19.81 3.29
CA SER A 119 -1.28 19.36 1.91
C SER A 119 -0.12 18.35 1.81
N PRO A 120 -0.28 17.25 1.06
CA PRO A 120 0.78 16.26 0.85
C PRO A 120 1.98 16.78 0.03
N THR A 121 1.86 17.94 -0.62
CA THR A 121 2.90 18.52 -1.49
C THR A 121 3.99 19.30 -0.77
N ARG A 122 3.95 19.35 0.57
CA ARG A 122 5.01 19.94 1.40
C ARG A 122 5.36 19.03 2.57
N PRO A 123 6.57 19.17 3.17
CA PRO A 123 6.96 18.38 4.33
C PRO A 123 5.94 18.53 5.48
N LEU A 124 5.67 17.43 6.18
CA LEU A 124 4.79 17.39 7.34
C LEU A 124 5.48 18.07 8.53
N ALA A 125 4.81 19.03 9.15
CA ALA A 125 5.25 19.73 10.36
C ALA A 125 4.34 19.41 11.55
N TRP A 126 4.82 19.62 12.77
CA TRP A 126 4.01 19.44 13.99
C TRP A 126 2.78 20.32 14.02
N SER A 127 2.86 21.53 13.44
CA SER A 127 1.72 22.43 13.32
C SER A 127 0.58 21.89 12.45
N ASP A 128 0.86 20.88 11.62
CA ASP A 128 -0.11 20.27 10.72
C ASP A 128 -0.93 19.18 11.38
N LEU A 129 -0.49 18.63 12.52
CA LEU A 129 -1.25 17.64 13.27
C LEU A 129 -2.26 18.33 14.20
N GLU A 130 -3.40 17.69 14.42
CA GLU A 130 -4.27 18.02 15.55
C GLU A 130 -3.46 17.89 16.85
N SER A 131 -3.65 18.83 17.79
CA SER A 131 -2.84 18.88 19.02
C SER A 131 -3.16 17.77 20.01
N THR A 132 -4.29 17.10 19.84
CA THR A 132 -4.74 15.97 20.66
C THR A 132 -4.82 14.71 19.80
N PRO A 133 -4.40 13.55 20.31
CA PRO A 133 -4.65 12.30 19.61
C PRO A 133 -6.16 12.05 19.55
N PHE A 134 -6.65 11.54 18.43
CA PHE A 134 -8.05 11.12 18.31
C PHE A 134 -8.29 9.73 18.91
N ASP A 135 -7.22 8.94 19.04
CA ASP A 135 -7.26 7.60 19.62
C ASP A 135 -6.04 7.36 20.53
N SER A 136 -6.26 6.64 21.63
CA SER A 136 -5.21 6.26 22.56
C SER A 136 -5.55 4.92 23.22
N VAL A 137 -4.63 3.96 23.13
CA VAL A 137 -4.80 2.63 23.73
C VAL A 137 -3.52 2.19 24.45
N THR A 138 -3.67 1.58 25.62
CA THR A 138 -2.55 1.05 26.42
C THR A 138 -2.66 -0.46 26.48
N ASN A 139 -1.56 -1.16 26.16
CA ASN A 139 -1.48 -2.61 26.15
C ASN A 139 -2.67 -3.31 25.45
N PRO A 140 -2.99 -2.94 24.19
CA PRO A 140 -4.04 -3.61 23.44
C PRO A 140 -3.81 -5.13 23.34
N PRO A 141 -4.87 -5.94 23.13
CA PRO A 141 -4.70 -7.35 22.84
C PRO A 141 -3.84 -7.55 21.58
N SER A 142 -3.24 -8.74 21.46
CA SER A 142 -2.40 -9.08 20.30
C SER A 142 -2.72 -10.47 19.76
N LEU A 143 -2.45 -10.65 18.47
CA LEU A 143 -2.63 -11.89 17.72
C LEU A 143 -1.35 -12.21 16.94
N GLY A 144 -1.11 -13.50 16.67
CA GLY A 144 0.09 -13.97 15.97
C GLY A 144 1.36 -13.97 16.82
N SER A 145 2.43 -14.56 16.29
CA SER A 145 3.75 -14.65 16.95
C SER A 145 4.56 -13.37 16.77
N VAL A 146 5.53 -13.12 17.65
CA VAL A 146 6.56 -12.10 17.41
C VAL A 146 7.49 -12.53 16.26
N GLY A 147 8.15 -11.59 15.60
CA GLY A 147 9.07 -11.84 14.48
C GLY A 147 8.39 -12.29 13.19
N THR A 148 7.07 -12.18 13.09
CA THR A 148 6.31 -12.49 11.87
C THR A 148 5.60 -11.24 11.33
N GLU A 149 5.29 -11.26 10.04
CA GLU A 149 4.51 -10.20 9.40
C GLU A 149 3.12 -10.08 10.05
N ASP A 150 2.44 -11.22 10.26
CA ASP A 150 1.06 -11.27 10.76
C ASP A 150 0.94 -11.03 12.26
N GLY A 151 2.05 -10.98 13.01
CA GLY A 151 2.04 -10.67 14.43
C GLY A 151 1.66 -9.22 14.68
N HIS A 152 0.52 -8.95 15.31
CA HIS A 152 0.06 -7.57 15.56
C HIS A 152 -0.68 -7.38 16.88
N TYR A 153 -0.64 -6.15 17.39
CA TYR A 153 -1.64 -5.60 18.30
C TYR A 153 -2.88 -5.16 17.51
N TYR A 154 -4.07 -5.27 18.11
CA TYR A 154 -5.31 -4.81 17.50
C TYR A 154 -6.25 -4.14 18.50
N TRP A 155 -7.01 -3.15 18.03
CA TRP A 155 -8.06 -2.46 18.79
C TRP A 155 -8.98 -1.71 17.83
N ASN A 156 -10.17 -1.34 18.29
CA ASN A 156 -11.07 -0.49 17.53
C ASN A 156 -10.78 0.98 17.84
N ALA A 157 -10.54 1.78 16.81
CA ALA A 157 -10.38 3.23 16.91
C ALA A 157 -11.50 3.95 16.16
N HIS A 158 -12.04 5.00 16.76
CA HIS A 158 -13.05 5.84 16.12
C HIS A 158 -12.36 6.96 15.35
N LEU A 159 -12.51 6.97 14.02
CA LEU A 159 -11.90 8.00 13.18
C LEU A 159 -12.59 9.35 13.40
N PRO A 160 -11.86 10.48 13.33
CA PRO A 160 -12.46 11.80 13.40
C PRO A 160 -13.53 11.99 12.33
N SER A 161 -14.63 12.66 12.70
CA SER A 161 -15.64 13.11 11.75
C SER A 161 -15.20 14.40 11.04
N GLY A 162 -15.82 14.69 9.89
CA GLY A 162 -15.55 15.91 9.10
C GLY A 162 -14.27 15.85 8.24
N LYS A 163 -13.52 14.74 8.26
CA LYS A 163 -12.32 14.57 7.43
C LYS A 163 -12.70 14.25 5.98
N SER A 164 -11.95 14.78 5.03
CA SER A 164 -12.15 14.51 3.60
C SER A 164 -10.83 14.56 2.84
N GLY A 165 -10.68 13.76 1.79
CA GLY A 165 -9.45 13.75 0.99
C GLY A 165 -8.25 13.19 1.76
N ARG A 166 -7.04 13.55 1.31
CA ARG A 166 -5.78 12.97 1.81
C ARG A 166 -5.39 13.53 3.17
N HIS A 167 -5.00 12.62 4.06
CA HIS A 167 -4.48 12.93 5.38
C HIS A 167 -3.35 11.96 5.76
N ILE A 168 -2.61 12.29 6.82
CA ILE A 168 -1.70 11.35 7.49
C ILE A 168 -2.23 11.04 8.88
N ILE A 169 -2.32 9.76 9.21
CA ILE A 169 -2.44 9.29 10.60
C ILE A 169 -1.03 9.06 11.12
N TYR A 170 -0.68 9.77 12.20
CA TYR A 170 0.61 9.70 12.85
C TYR A 170 0.49 8.98 14.19
N THR A 171 1.11 7.81 14.32
CA THR A 171 1.03 6.98 15.52
C THR A 171 2.35 6.97 16.27
N VAL A 172 2.28 7.21 17.58
CA VAL A 172 3.42 7.14 18.52
C VAL A 172 3.18 6.00 19.49
N TRP A 173 4.09 5.03 19.49
CA TRP A 173 4.10 3.96 20.47
C TRP A 173 5.19 4.22 21.50
N GLN A 174 4.79 4.70 22.67
CA GLN A 174 5.66 4.91 23.82
C GLN A 174 5.68 3.64 24.66
N ARG A 175 6.86 3.03 24.80
CA ARG A 175 7.04 1.90 25.71
C ARG A 175 6.91 2.33 27.17
N SER A 176 6.39 1.45 28.01
CA SER A 176 6.29 1.69 29.46
C SER A 176 7.43 1.05 30.25
N ASP A 177 8.27 0.24 29.59
CA ASP A 177 9.41 -0.49 30.16
C ASP A 177 10.77 0.02 29.65
N SER A 178 10.78 1.09 28.84
CA SER A 178 11.97 1.69 28.23
C SER A 178 11.67 3.14 27.82
N ASN A 179 12.70 3.95 27.61
CA ASN A 179 12.57 5.24 26.93
C ASN A 179 12.39 5.08 25.42
N GLU A 180 12.48 3.88 24.86
CA GLU A 180 12.31 3.68 23.43
C GLU A 180 10.88 4.02 22.97
N THR A 181 10.78 4.75 21.86
CA THR A 181 9.51 5.15 21.24
C THR A 181 9.56 4.86 19.74
N PHE A 182 8.48 4.29 19.21
CA PHE A 182 8.30 4.05 17.77
C PHE A 182 7.35 5.07 17.16
N TYR A 183 7.59 5.43 15.91
CA TYR A 183 6.83 6.44 15.17
C TYR A 183 6.36 5.88 13.83
N SER A 184 5.14 6.20 13.41
CA SER A 184 4.56 5.67 12.18
C SER A 184 3.71 6.72 11.47
N CYS A 185 3.96 6.94 10.18
CA CYS A 185 3.07 7.67 9.27
C CYS A 185 2.30 6.69 8.39
N SER A 186 0.96 6.80 8.40
CA SER A 186 0.08 6.09 7.48
C SER A 186 -0.67 7.10 6.62
N ASP A 187 -0.44 7.10 5.31
CA ASP A 187 -1.22 7.93 4.38
C ASP A 187 -2.61 7.32 4.19
N VAL A 188 -3.62 8.17 4.32
CA VAL A 188 -5.04 7.77 4.21
C VAL A 188 -5.78 8.74 3.32
N VAL A 189 -6.91 8.29 2.78
CA VAL A 189 -7.85 9.14 2.07
C VAL A 189 -9.26 8.93 2.61
N PHE A 190 -9.92 10.01 2.99
CA PHE A 190 -11.31 10.01 3.46
C PHE A 190 -12.24 10.25 2.27
N ASP A 191 -12.63 9.17 1.61
CA ASP A 191 -13.45 9.14 0.40
C ASP A 191 -14.64 8.16 0.49
N GLY A 192 -14.88 7.60 1.68
CA GLY A 192 -15.95 6.63 1.90
C GLY A 192 -15.48 5.17 1.80
N GLY A 193 -14.17 4.91 1.74
CA GLY A 193 -13.62 3.56 1.82
C GLY A 193 -13.75 2.91 3.20
N ASN A 194 -13.44 1.62 3.26
CA ASN A 194 -13.60 0.74 4.42
C ASN A 194 -12.29 0.00 4.78
N GLY A 195 -11.14 0.59 4.48
CA GLY A 195 -9.81 0.05 4.79
C GLY A 195 -9.07 -0.52 3.59
N GLU A 196 -9.56 -0.30 2.37
CA GLU A 196 -8.90 -0.74 1.14
C GLU A 196 -7.57 -0.02 0.98
N VAL A 197 -6.55 -0.71 0.49
CA VAL A 197 -5.24 -0.11 0.19
C VAL A 197 -5.07 0.02 -1.33
N THR A 198 -4.70 1.20 -1.80
CA THR A 198 -4.30 1.43 -3.20
C THR A 198 -2.88 1.99 -3.29
N GLY A 199 -2.31 1.97 -4.50
CA GLY A 199 -0.94 2.43 -4.76
C GLY A 199 0.15 1.40 -4.40
N VAL A 200 -0.21 0.20 -3.93
CA VAL A 200 0.73 -0.92 -3.75
C VAL A 200 0.74 -1.77 -5.01
N GLY A 201 1.91 -1.96 -5.62
CA GLY A 201 2.19 -2.76 -6.81
C GLY A 201 1.64 -2.25 -8.13
N THR A 202 1.09 -1.04 -8.14
CA THR A 202 0.96 -0.25 -9.36
C THR A 202 2.38 0.06 -9.85
N GLY A 203 2.78 -0.45 -11.02
CA GLY A 203 3.91 0.13 -11.75
C GLY A 203 3.63 1.58 -12.13
N PRO A 204 4.52 2.30 -12.82
CA PRO A 204 4.26 3.67 -13.24
C PRO A 204 2.96 3.71 -14.08
N SER A 205 1.88 4.12 -13.42
CA SER A 205 0.61 4.39 -14.06
C SER A 205 0.77 5.75 -14.73
N THR A 206 0.79 5.76 -16.05
CA THR A 206 0.60 7.00 -16.82
C THR A 206 -0.85 7.43 -16.65
N SER A 207 -1.18 8.00 -15.48
CA SER A 207 -2.38 8.81 -15.32
C SER A 207 -2.17 10.10 -16.13
N PRO A 208 -3.08 10.47 -17.04
CA PRO A 208 -2.93 11.67 -17.85
C PRO A 208 -3.16 12.89 -16.96
N SER A 209 -2.07 13.53 -16.53
CA SER A 209 -2.10 14.94 -16.13
C SER A 209 -1.91 15.77 -17.42
N PRO A 210 -2.65 16.88 -17.63
CA PRO A 210 -2.64 17.60 -18.90
C PRO A 210 -1.31 18.33 -19.08
N THR A 211 -0.44 17.81 -19.95
CA THR A 211 0.80 18.48 -20.34
C THR A 211 0.50 19.62 -21.33
N PRO A 212 1.11 20.82 -21.20
CA PRO A 212 1.06 21.84 -22.23
C PRO A 212 1.86 21.41 -23.48
N PRO A 213 1.59 21.97 -24.67
CA PRO A 213 2.20 21.48 -25.90
C PRO A 213 3.65 21.97 -26.00
N VAL A 214 4.59 21.05 -26.20
CA VAL A 214 5.95 21.39 -26.68
C VAL A 214 6.16 20.76 -28.06
N SER A 215 6.55 21.62 -28.98
CA SER A 215 6.81 21.40 -30.41
C SER A 215 8.01 20.46 -30.66
N PRO A 216 8.03 19.68 -31.76
CA PRO A 216 9.09 18.69 -32.01
C PRO A 216 10.29 19.29 -32.74
N SER A 217 11.48 18.76 -32.48
CA SER A 217 12.60 18.82 -33.44
C SER A 217 13.41 17.51 -33.41
N PRO A 218 13.93 17.00 -34.54
CA PRO A 218 14.39 15.61 -34.69
C PRO A 218 15.92 15.43 -34.62
N GLY A 219 16.37 14.24 -34.18
CA GLY A 219 17.77 13.81 -34.27
C GLY A 219 17.98 12.31 -34.08
N THR A 220 18.36 11.63 -35.17
CA THR A 220 18.88 10.25 -35.37
C THR A 220 20.15 9.95 -34.53
N SER A 221 20.64 8.74 -34.20
CA SER A 221 20.75 7.41 -34.85
C SER A 221 21.38 6.38 -33.83
N PRO A 222 21.57 5.08 -34.16
CA PRO A 222 21.57 3.93 -33.22
C PRO A 222 22.95 3.35 -32.86
N ASN A 223 22.99 2.43 -31.88
CA ASN A 223 24.06 1.42 -31.81
C ASN A 223 23.60 0.09 -31.19
N THR A 224 24.10 -1.01 -31.76
CA THR A 224 23.73 -2.43 -31.57
C THR A 224 24.86 -3.24 -30.94
N SER A 225 24.56 -4.20 -30.05
CA SER A 225 25.34 -5.46 -29.91
C SER A 225 24.72 -6.49 -28.93
N PRO A 226 25.08 -7.80 -29.02
CA PRO A 226 24.14 -8.93 -28.85
C PRO A 226 24.26 -9.75 -27.53
N SER A 227 23.28 -10.66 -27.36
CA SER A 227 23.00 -11.62 -26.26
C SER A 227 24.04 -12.78 -26.14
N PRO A 228 24.02 -13.65 -25.09
CA PRO A 228 23.12 -14.83 -25.10
C PRO A 228 22.64 -15.45 -23.74
N ARG A 229 21.42 -16.03 -23.81
CA ARG A 229 20.91 -17.36 -23.36
C ARG A 229 20.39 -17.67 -21.92
N VAL A 230 19.04 -17.79 -21.88
CA VAL A 230 18.04 -18.60 -21.12
C VAL A 230 18.39 -19.60 -20.00
N SER A 231 17.54 -19.59 -18.95
CA SER A 231 16.91 -20.78 -18.29
C SER A 231 15.57 -20.39 -17.59
N PRO A 232 14.61 -21.31 -17.33
CA PRO A 232 13.18 -21.05 -17.49
C PRO A 232 12.50 -20.39 -16.27
N SER A 233 11.76 -19.31 -16.52
CA SER A 233 10.66 -18.87 -15.65
C SER A 233 9.36 -19.35 -16.31
N ALA A 234 8.41 -19.85 -15.51
CA ALA A 234 7.10 -20.25 -16.02
C ALA A 234 6.43 -19.03 -16.67
N SER A 235 6.45 -18.98 -18.00
CA SER A 235 5.69 -18.00 -18.76
C SER A 235 4.22 -18.10 -18.34
N PRO A 236 3.54 -16.98 -18.06
CA PRO A 236 2.09 -16.99 -18.07
C PRO A 236 1.69 -17.34 -19.50
N THR A 237 1.10 -18.52 -19.68
CA THR A 237 0.51 -18.94 -20.94
C THR A 237 -0.45 -17.82 -21.35
N ALA A 238 -0.21 -17.20 -22.51
CA ALA A 238 -1.17 -16.29 -23.11
C ALA A 238 -2.48 -17.07 -23.23
N GLY A 239 -3.46 -16.72 -22.40
CA GLY A 239 -4.79 -17.27 -22.55
C GLY A 239 -5.30 -16.93 -23.95
N PRO A 240 -6.17 -17.76 -24.55
CA PRO A 240 -6.73 -17.52 -25.88
C PRO A 240 -7.52 -16.20 -26.01
N GLY A 241 -7.69 -15.46 -24.92
CA GLY A 241 -8.45 -14.22 -24.85
C GLY A 241 -7.65 -12.93 -24.99
N GLY A 242 -6.44 -12.90 -25.55
CA GLY A 242 -5.75 -11.63 -25.89
C GLY A 242 -5.26 -10.77 -24.69
N CYS A 243 -5.45 -11.25 -23.46
CA CYS A 243 -4.97 -10.64 -22.23
C CYS A 243 -4.54 -11.71 -21.21
N SER A 244 -3.85 -11.28 -20.15
CA SER A 244 -3.53 -12.10 -18.99
C SER A 244 -3.97 -11.40 -17.71
N ALA A 245 -4.20 -12.18 -16.65
CA ALA A 245 -4.54 -11.66 -15.33
C ALA A 245 -3.64 -12.34 -14.27
N THR A 246 -3.09 -11.54 -13.36
CA THR A 246 -2.28 -12.03 -12.24
C THR A 246 -2.84 -11.54 -10.92
N TYR A 247 -2.77 -12.38 -9.90
CA TYR A 247 -3.40 -12.17 -8.61
C TYR A 247 -2.33 -12.01 -7.52
N LYS A 248 -2.57 -11.09 -6.59
CA LYS A 248 -1.79 -11.00 -5.35
C LYS A 248 -2.70 -10.68 -4.17
N VAL A 249 -2.34 -11.19 -2.98
CA VAL A 249 -2.94 -10.74 -1.72
C VAL A 249 -2.19 -9.49 -1.26
N VAL A 250 -2.89 -8.37 -1.12
CA VAL A 250 -2.31 -7.09 -0.68
C VAL A 250 -2.14 -7.07 0.83
N SER A 251 -3.19 -7.47 1.54
CA SER A 251 -3.24 -7.58 3.00
C SER A 251 -4.23 -8.67 3.39
N SER A 252 -4.08 -9.21 4.60
CA SER A 252 -5.01 -10.18 5.18
C SER A 252 -5.27 -9.86 6.65
N TRP A 253 -6.42 -10.30 7.16
CA TRP A 253 -6.84 -10.16 8.54
C TRP A 253 -7.61 -11.40 9.00
N GLY A 254 -7.95 -11.47 10.29
CA GLY A 254 -8.76 -12.56 10.83
C GLY A 254 -10.14 -12.59 10.14
N GLY A 255 -10.36 -13.59 9.30
CA GLY A 255 -11.63 -13.79 8.61
C GLY A 255 -11.79 -13.08 7.26
N GLY A 256 -10.76 -12.39 6.75
CA GLY A 256 -10.82 -11.79 5.41
C GLY A 256 -9.47 -11.31 4.86
N PHE A 257 -9.46 -10.87 3.62
CA PHE A 257 -8.27 -10.34 2.97
C PHE A 257 -8.62 -9.39 1.81
N GLN A 258 -7.63 -8.59 1.41
CA GLN A 258 -7.68 -7.80 0.20
C GLN A 258 -6.87 -8.49 -0.90
N GLY A 259 -7.52 -8.74 -2.03
CA GLY A 259 -6.86 -9.16 -3.26
C GLY A 259 -6.71 -8.00 -4.23
N GLU A 260 -5.68 -8.07 -5.07
CA GLU A 260 -5.53 -7.24 -6.26
C GLU A 260 -5.25 -8.12 -7.47
N VAL A 261 -5.87 -7.78 -8.59
CA VAL A 261 -5.66 -8.42 -9.87
C VAL A 261 -5.10 -7.40 -10.86
N THR A 262 -3.96 -7.71 -11.46
CA THR A 262 -3.41 -6.96 -12.60
C THR A 262 -3.87 -7.62 -13.89
N VAL A 263 -4.54 -6.86 -14.76
CA VAL A 263 -4.90 -7.28 -16.11
C VAL A 263 -3.95 -6.64 -17.10
N LYS A 264 -3.36 -7.43 -17.99
CA LYS A 264 -2.39 -6.98 -19.00
C LYS A 264 -2.85 -7.37 -20.39
N ALA A 265 -2.86 -6.41 -21.31
CA ALA A 265 -3.09 -6.67 -22.72
C ALA A 265 -1.90 -7.44 -23.34
N GLY A 266 -2.20 -8.33 -24.28
CA GLY A 266 -1.20 -9.04 -25.06
C GLY A 266 -0.47 -8.13 -26.06
N SER A 267 -0.11 -8.68 -27.22
CA SER A 267 0.57 -7.94 -28.30
C SER A 267 -0.35 -6.99 -29.08
N SER A 268 -1.66 -7.02 -28.82
CA SER A 268 -2.66 -6.15 -29.46
C SER A 268 -3.40 -5.34 -28.41
N SER A 269 -3.91 -4.17 -28.80
CA SER A 269 -4.82 -3.39 -27.94
C SER A 269 -6.14 -4.12 -27.75
N ILE A 270 -6.76 -3.95 -26.58
CA ILE A 270 -8.06 -4.53 -26.23
C ILE A 270 -9.06 -3.42 -25.88
N GLY A 271 -10.36 -3.64 -26.13
CA GLY A 271 -11.43 -2.68 -25.84
C GLY A 271 -12.09 -2.90 -24.48
N GLY A 272 -12.04 -4.14 -23.99
CA GLY A 272 -12.44 -4.52 -22.64
C GLY A 272 -11.75 -5.78 -22.18
N TRP A 273 -11.97 -6.13 -20.91
CA TRP A 273 -11.42 -7.34 -20.32
C TRP A 273 -12.37 -7.92 -19.29
N THR A 274 -12.31 -9.24 -19.15
CA THR A 274 -12.97 -10.01 -18.09
C THR A 274 -11.95 -10.98 -17.50
N ALA A 275 -11.69 -10.87 -16.21
CA ALA A 275 -10.86 -11.79 -15.45
C ALA A 275 -11.76 -12.81 -14.74
N THR A 276 -11.43 -14.10 -14.86
CA THR A 276 -12.20 -15.18 -14.21
C THR A 276 -11.29 -16.14 -13.45
N TRP A 277 -11.79 -16.64 -12.32
CA TRP A 277 -11.12 -17.67 -11.53
C TRP A 277 -12.10 -18.37 -10.60
N THR A 278 -11.68 -19.50 -10.05
CA THR A 278 -12.38 -20.20 -8.98
C THR A 278 -11.74 -19.85 -7.64
N GLN A 279 -12.52 -19.32 -6.72
CA GLN A 279 -12.09 -19.00 -5.36
C GLN A 279 -11.86 -20.27 -4.53
N PRO A 280 -10.91 -20.25 -3.57
CA PRO A 280 -10.80 -21.30 -2.57
C PRO A 280 -12.11 -21.47 -1.79
N SER A 281 -12.35 -22.69 -1.29
CA SER A 281 -13.54 -22.96 -0.47
C SER A 281 -13.58 -22.08 0.77
N GLY A 282 -14.76 -21.54 1.09
CA GLY A 282 -14.95 -20.63 2.22
C GLY A 282 -14.53 -19.18 1.94
N VAL A 283 -14.09 -18.85 0.73
CA VAL A 283 -13.83 -17.47 0.31
C VAL A 283 -15.06 -16.88 -0.38
N THR A 284 -15.42 -15.64 -0.03
CA THR A 284 -16.50 -14.90 -0.70
C THR A 284 -16.07 -13.46 -0.90
N ILE A 285 -16.13 -12.97 -2.14
CA ILE A 285 -15.83 -11.56 -2.42
C ILE A 285 -17.02 -10.72 -1.97
N THR A 286 -16.76 -9.74 -1.11
CA THR A 286 -17.80 -8.86 -0.55
C THR A 286 -17.83 -7.50 -1.22
N GLN A 287 -16.70 -7.06 -1.78
CA GLN A 287 -16.58 -5.75 -2.41
C GLN A 287 -15.54 -5.80 -3.53
N VAL A 288 -15.79 -5.09 -4.63
CA VAL A 288 -14.85 -4.89 -5.74
C VAL A 288 -14.81 -3.41 -6.09
N TRP A 289 -13.63 -2.89 -6.43
CA TRP A 289 -13.44 -1.57 -7.04
C TRP A 289 -12.66 -1.70 -8.34
N ASN A 290 -12.79 -0.71 -9.22
CA ASN A 290 -12.23 -0.72 -10.59
C ASN A 290 -12.68 -1.94 -11.43
N GLY A 291 -13.82 -2.55 -11.10
CA GLY A 291 -14.39 -3.68 -11.81
C GLY A 291 -15.82 -3.99 -11.35
N THR A 292 -16.55 -4.75 -12.16
CA THR A 292 -17.91 -5.22 -11.86
C THR A 292 -17.87 -6.72 -11.58
N LEU A 293 -18.25 -7.11 -10.37
CA LEU A 293 -18.27 -8.51 -9.91
C LEU A 293 -19.52 -9.26 -10.39
N SER A 294 -19.32 -10.48 -10.87
CA SER A 294 -20.32 -11.53 -10.97
C SER A 294 -19.78 -12.77 -10.29
N GLN A 295 -20.42 -13.24 -9.22
CA GLN A 295 -20.00 -14.41 -8.45
C GLN A 295 -21.14 -15.42 -8.37
N SER A 296 -20.84 -16.70 -8.63
CA SER A 296 -21.77 -17.82 -8.45
C SER A 296 -21.04 -18.95 -7.73
N GLY A 297 -21.35 -19.16 -6.45
CA GLY A 297 -20.58 -20.07 -5.61
C GLY A 297 -19.11 -19.63 -5.52
N SER A 298 -18.20 -20.52 -5.90
CA SER A 298 -16.76 -20.25 -5.98
C SER A 298 -16.32 -19.59 -7.28
N ASP A 299 -17.16 -19.58 -8.33
CA ASP A 299 -16.78 -19.02 -9.62
C ASP A 299 -16.93 -17.50 -9.62
N VAL A 300 -15.82 -16.81 -9.89
CA VAL A 300 -15.74 -15.36 -9.93
C VAL A 300 -15.43 -14.90 -11.34
N SER A 301 -16.16 -13.87 -11.76
CA SER A 301 -15.91 -13.09 -12.96
C SER A 301 -15.91 -11.61 -12.62
N VAL A 302 -14.85 -10.90 -12.99
CA VAL A 302 -14.78 -9.43 -12.84
C VAL A 302 -14.53 -8.82 -14.21
N LYS A 303 -15.46 -7.96 -14.63
CA LYS A 303 -15.37 -7.20 -15.88
C LYS A 303 -14.88 -5.78 -15.62
N ASN A 304 -14.19 -5.19 -16.60
CA ASN A 304 -13.83 -3.78 -16.58
C ASN A 304 -15.04 -2.85 -16.36
N VAL A 305 -14.79 -1.70 -15.75
CA VAL A 305 -15.70 -0.55 -15.75
C VAL A 305 -15.42 0.35 -16.96
N SER A 306 -16.24 1.38 -17.17
CA SER A 306 -16.23 2.18 -18.41
C SER A 306 -14.88 2.84 -18.71
N TYR A 307 -14.12 3.26 -17.69
CA TYR A 307 -12.89 4.03 -17.88
C TYR A 307 -11.61 3.18 -17.97
N ASN A 308 -11.64 1.89 -17.62
CA ASN A 308 -10.43 1.05 -17.55
C ASN A 308 -10.45 -0.18 -18.46
N GLY A 309 -11.39 -0.25 -19.42
CA GLY A 309 -11.48 -1.36 -20.37
C GLY A 309 -10.43 -1.32 -21.48
N SER A 310 -10.18 -0.14 -22.04
CA SER A 310 -9.27 0.01 -23.17
C SER A 310 -7.83 0.01 -22.73
N LEU A 311 -7.04 -0.94 -23.23
CA LEU A 311 -5.60 -1.05 -22.97
C LEU A 311 -4.85 -1.17 -24.29
N GLY A 312 -3.81 -0.35 -24.46
CA GLY A 312 -2.85 -0.53 -25.55
C GLY A 312 -2.08 -1.85 -25.44
N ALA A 313 -1.42 -2.27 -26.52
CA ALA A 313 -0.58 -3.48 -26.51
C ALA A 313 0.45 -3.42 -25.36
N GLY A 314 0.49 -4.47 -24.53
CA GLY A 314 1.37 -4.57 -23.37
C GLY A 314 1.01 -3.67 -22.17
N ALA A 315 -0.01 -2.80 -22.27
CA ALA A 315 -0.47 -1.98 -21.17
C ALA A 315 -1.19 -2.81 -20.10
N SER A 316 -1.35 -2.25 -18.90
CA SER A 316 -1.97 -2.95 -17.77
C SER A 316 -2.88 -2.03 -16.96
N THR A 317 -3.88 -2.62 -16.32
CA THR A 317 -4.71 -1.99 -15.28
C THR A 317 -4.80 -2.90 -14.07
N THR A 318 -5.25 -2.36 -12.95
CA THR A 318 -5.53 -3.15 -11.74
C THR A 318 -6.97 -2.95 -11.27
N PHE A 319 -7.51 -4.00 -10.66
CA PHE A 319 -8.70 -3.91 -9.83
C PHE A 319 -8.43 -4.63 -8.51
N GLY A 320 -9.16 -4.24 -7.46
CA GLY A 320 -9.00 -4.84 -6.15
C GLY A 320 -10.34 -5.27 -5.58
N PHE A 321 -10.28 -6.10 -4.55
CA PHE A 321 -11.47 -6.62 -3.90
C PHE A 321 -11.20 -6.96 -2.43
N LEU A 322 -12.24 -6.89 -1.60
CA LEU A 322 -12.25 -7.46 -0.25
C LEU A 322 -12.98 -8.80 -0.31
N ALA A 323 -12.46 -9.79 0.40
CA ALA A 323 -13.08 -11.09 0.54
C ALA A 323 -13.10 -11.54 2.00
N ASN A 324 -14.18 -12.22 2.38
CA ASN A 324 -14.25 -13.00 3.60
C ASN A 324 -13.58 -14.35 3.37
N GLY A 325 -13.03 -14.95 4.43
CA GLY A 325 -12.34 -16.24 4.40
C GLY A 325 -10.81 -16.13 4.41
N SER A 326 -10.13 -17.28 4.43
CA SER A 326 -8.67 -17.34 4.33
C SER A 326 -8.26 -17.27 2.86
N SER A 327 -7.26 -16.43 2.53
CA SER A 327 -6.78 -16.28 1.16
C SER A 327 -6.23 -17.58 0.56
N GLY A 328 -5.86 -18.55 1.41
CA GLY A 328 -5.45 -19.89 1.00
C GLY A 328 -4.36 -19.90 -0.09
N SER A 329 -4.46 -20.85 -1.02
CA SER A 329 -3.64 -20.90 -2.22
C SER A 329 -4.10 -19.86 -3.25
N THR A 330 -3.14 -19.15 -3.85
CA THR A 330 -3.43 -18.19 -4.92
C THR A 330 -4.09 -18.89 -6.12
N PRO A 331 -5.29 -18.46 -6.55
CA PRO A 331 -5.98 -19.08 -7.69
C PRO A 331 -5.29 -18.72 -9.00
N THR A 332 -5.40 -19.62 -9.98
CA THR A 332 -5.02 -19.33 -11.37
C THR A 332 -6.15 -18.54 -12.03
N LEU A 333 -5.81 -17.37 -12.60
CA LEU A 333 -6.77 -16.54 -13.31
C LEU A 333 -6.69 -16.79 -14.81
N THR A 334 -7.83 -16.67 -15.48
CA THR A 334 -7.87 -16.49 -16.94
C THR A 334 -8.37 -15.09 -17.27
N CYS A 335 -7.98 -14.58 -18.43
CA CYS A 335 -8.42 -13.29 -18.93
C CYS A 335 -8.95 -13.43 -20.35
N SER A 336 -10.06 -12.74 -20.62
CA SER A 336 -10.66 -12.66 -21.95
C SER A 336 -10.92 -11.21 -22.33
N ALA A 337 -10.38 -10.82 -23.48
CA ALA A 337 -10.55 -9.51 -24.09
C ALA A 337 -11.88 -9.43 -24.84
N ALA A 338 -12.44 -8.23 -24.86
CA ALA A 338 -13.63 -7.86 -25.64
C ALA A 338 -13.27 -6.77 -26.65
#